data_AF-A0A2K6RDE4-F1
#
_entry.id   AF-A0A2K6RDE4-F1
#
_cell.length_a   1.000
_cell.length_b   1.000
_cell.length_c   1.000
_cell.angle_alpha   90.00
_cell.angle_beta   90.00
_cell.angle_gamma   90.00
#
_symmetry.space_group_name_H-M   'P 1'
#
loop_
_entity.id
_entity.type
_entity.pdbx_description
1 polymer ?
#
loop_
_entity_poly.entity_id
_entity_poly.type
_entity_poly.pdbx_seq_one_letter_code
_entity_poly.pdbx_strand_id
1 'polypeptide(L)'
;MPLLVEGRQVRLLQSSPTLPARLLRGQSVQQVGPQGLLYVQQRELAVTSPKNGSISILGSDDATTCHIVVLRQTGNGATCLTHCDGTDTKAEFPLIMNSIKSFSDHVQCGRLDVYLVGGFSDNRQLSQKLTHQILKNENHFPIIYGIAVNIKTAEIYRASFQDRGPEEQLWAARTLAGGPNLSTSPLAEPPHFVEHIRSTLMFF
;
A
#
# COMPACT_ATOMS: atom_id res chain seq x y z
N MET A 1 -16.59 -6.63 -9.73
CA MET A 1 -16.29 -7.88 -9.00
C MET A 1 -16.63 -7.65 -7.54
N PRO A 2 -17.46 -8.50 -6.91
CA PRO A 2 -17.74 -8.40 -5.48
C PRO A 2 -16.48 -8.75 -4.66
N LEU A 3 -16.28 -8.08 -3.52
CA LEU A 3 -15.22 -8.44 -2.57
C LEU A 3 -15.64 -9.71 -1.81
N LEU A 4 -14.75 -10.71 -1.81
CA LEU A 4 -14.98 -12.00 -1.15
C LEU A 4 -13.95 -12.20 -0.03
N VAL A 5 -14.40 -12.68 1.13
CA VAL A 5 -13.55 -13.20 2.20
C VAL A 5 -13.96 -14.66 2.43
N GLU A 6 -12.99 -15.58 2.35
CA GLU A 6 -13.24 -17.03 2.45
C GLU A 6 -14.33 -17.52 1.47
N GLY A 7 -14.34 -16.96 0.25
CA GLY A 7 -15.31 -17.31 -0.80
C GLY A 7 -16.73 -16.76 -0.60
N ARG A 8 -16.98 -16.02 0.49
CA ARG A 8 -18.27 -15.38 0.77
C ARG A 8 -18.20 -13.89 0.49
N GLN A 9 -19.27 -13.35 -0.10
CA GLN A 9 -19.38 -11.91 -0.26
C GLN A 9 -19.38 -11.24 1.10
N VAL A 10 -18.50 -10.24 1.29
CA VAL A 10 -18.42 -9.48 2.53
C VAL A 10 -19.75 -8.75 2.72
N ARG A 11 -20.52 -9.15 3.75
CA ARG A 11 -21.70 -8.43 4.24
C ARG A 11 -21.36 -7.87 5.62
N LEU A 12 -21.64 -6.59 5.81
CA LEU A 12 -21.44 -5.82 7.05
C LEU A 12 -21.77 -6.65 8.29
N LEU A 13 -20.75 -6.94 9.10
CA LEU A 13 -20.79 -7.00 10.58
C LEU A 13 -19.46 -7.57 11.07
N GLN A 14 -18.78 -6.75 11.89
CA GLN A 14 -17.72 -7.09 12.84
C GLN A 14 -17.00 -8.42 12.58
N SER A 15 -15.87 -8.36 11.88
CA SER A 15 -14.97 -9.51 11.84
C SER A 15 -13.70 -9.24 12.63
N SER A 16 -13.37 -10.19 13.51
CA SER A 16 -12.06 -10.30 14.13
C SER A 16 -10.95 -10.29 13.05
N PRO A 17 -9.76 -9.75 13.35
CA PRO A 17 -8.66 -9.76 12.39
C PRO A 17 -8.41 -11.18 11.89
N THR A 18 -8.36 -11.33 10.56
CA THR A 18 -8.15 -12.63 9.92
C THR A 18 -6.83 -13.25 10.43
N LEU A 19 -6.75 -14.58 10.44
CA LEU A 19 -5.51 -15.32 10.80
C LEU A 19 -4.25 -14.73 10.13
N PRO A 20 -4.25 -14.38 8.83
CA PRO A 20 -3.15 -13.69 8.17
C PRO A 20 -2.78 -12.34 8.80
N ALA A 21 -3.76 -11.50 9.20
CA ALA A 21 -3.50 -10.21 9.82
C ALA A 21 -2.85 -10.34 11.20
N ARG A 22 -3.14 -11.42 11.94
CA ARG A 22 -2.46 -11.71 13.22
C ARG A 22 -1.00 -12.13 13.00
N LEU A 23 -0.74 -12.97 12.00
CA LEU A 23 0.62 -13.39 11.66
C LEU A 23 1.47 -12.20 11.20
N LEU A 24 0.93 -11.37 10.30
CA LEU A 24 1.65 -10.20 9.79
C LEU A 24 2.04 -9.23 10.91
N ARG A 25 1.13 -8.94 11.85
CA ARG A 25 1.43 -8.12 13.03
C ARG A 25 2.54 -8.68 13.92
N GLY A 26 2.60 -10.01 14.05
CA GLY A 26 3.59 -10.70 14.90
C GLY A 26 4.99 -10.76 14.30
N GLN A 27 5.17 -10.39 13.04
CA GLN A 27 6.48 -10.40 12.39
C GLN A 27 7.38 -9.28 12.93
N SER A 28 8.68 -9.57 13.01
CA SER A 28 9.72 -8.55 13.10
C SER A 28 9.81 -7.77 11.79
N VAL A 29 10.09 -6.47 11.87
CA VAL A 29 10.30 -5.63 10.68
C VAL A 29 11.62 -6.03 10.01
N GLN A 30 11.56 -6.36 8.73
CA GLN A 30 12.75 -6.67 7.92
C GLN A 30 13.31 -5.40 7.28
N GLN A 31 14.63 -5.23 7.33
CA GLN A 31 15.30 -4.17 6.58
C GLN A 31 15.48 -4.63 5.12
N VAL A 32 14.84 -3.95 4.18
CA VAL A 32 14.92 -4.28 2.75
C VAL A 32 15.91 -3.33 2.08
N GLY A 33 16.95 -3.90 1.48
CA GLY A 33 17.94 -3.16 0.70
C GLY A 33 17.47 -2.83 -0.73
N PRO A 34 18.25 -2.04 -1.49
CA PRO A 34 17.84 -1.50 -2.79
C PRO A 34 17.84 -2.54 -3.92
N GLN A 35 18.51 -3.69 -3.73
CA GLN A 35 18.69 -4.68 -4.78
C GLN A 35 17.35 -5.29 -5.21
N GLY A 36 16.91 -4.98 -6.43
CA GLY A 36 15.64 -5.48 -6.99
C GLY A 36 14.41 -4.91 -6.28
N LEU A 37 14.56 -3.85 -5.50
CA LEU A 37 13.47 -3.11 -4.87
C LEU A 37 12.94 -2.05 -5.84
N LEU A 38 11.62 -1.97 -5.95
CA LEU A 38 10.93 -0.77 -6.42
C LEU A 38 10.12 -0.21 -5.25
N TYR A 39 10.60 0.88 -4.68
CA TYR A 39 9.90 1.62 -3.63
C TYR A 39 8.78 2.46 -4.24
N VAL A 40 7.62 2.49 -3.60
CA VAL A 40 6.42 3.21 -4.04
C VAL A 40 6.09 4.24 -2.98
N GLN A 41 6.17 5.53 -3.33
CA GLN A 41 5.84 6.61 -2.39
C GLN A 41 4.32 6.79 -2.23
N GLN A 42 3.94 7.62 -1.26
CA GLN A 42 2.56 8.05 -1.09
C GLN A 42 2.02 8.70 -2.39
N ARG A 43 0.79 8.32 -2.78
CA ARG A 43 0.13 8.67 -4.05
C ARG A 43 0.78 8.09 -5.31
N GLU A 44 1.62 7.08 -5.18
CA GLU A 44 2.16 6.34 -6.32
C GLU A 44 1.59 4.94 -6.43
N LEU A 45 1.76 4.39 -7.63
CA LEU A 45 1.36 3.04 -8.00
C LEU A 45 2.46 2.40 -8.84
N ALA A 46 2.80 1.16 -8.52
CA ALA A 46 3.66 0.32 -9.33
C ALA A 46 2.98 -1.02 -9.63
N VAL A 47 3.13 -1.51 -10.85
CA VAL A 47 2.68 -2.84 -11.25
C VAL A 47 3.79 -3.57 -12.00
N THR A 48 4.02 -4.83 -11.65
CA THR A 48 5.01 -5.70 -12.30
C THR A 48 4.55 -7.15 -12.27
N SER A 49 5.33 -8.06 -12.84
CA SER A 49 5.05 -9.50 -12.81
C SER A 49 6.35 -10.29 -12.60
N PRO A 50 6.28 -11.59 -12.25
CA PRO A 50 7.46 -12.44 -12.09
C PRO A 50 8.31 -12.55 -13.37
N LYS A 51 7.76 -12.21 -14.54
CA LYS A 51 8.49 -12.16 -15.81
C LYS A 51 9.52 -11.02 -15.85
N ASN A 52 9.39 -10.01 -14.99
CA ASN A 52 10.35 -8.91 -14.88
C ASN A 52 11.63 -9.40 -14.17
N GLY A 53 12.76 -9.32 -14.85
CA GLY A 53 14.06 -9.74 -14.31
C GLY A 53 14.73 -8.72 -13.38
N SER A 54 14.33 -7.45 -13.45
CA SER A 54 14.99 -6.34 -12.74
C SER A 54 14.39 -6.07 -11.36
N ILE A 55 13.09 -6.34 -11.19
CA ILE A 55 12.36 -6.10 -9.96
C ILE A 55 12.04 -7.45 -9.32
N SER A 56 12.30 -7.59 -8.03
CA SER A 56 11.90 -8.75 -7.22
C SER A 56 10.98 -8.37 -6.05
N ILE A 57 11.00 -7.11 -5.62
CA ILE A 57 10.28 -6.63 -4.45
C ILE A 57 9.60 -5.31 -4.79
N LEU A 58 8.31 -5.18 -4.45
CA LEU A 58 7.65 -3.88 -4.32
C LEU A 58 7.55 -3.56 -2.83
N GLY A 59 7.77 -2.30 -2.46
CA GLY A 59 7.74 -1.88 -1.07
C GLY A 59 7.16 -0.48 -0.89
N SER A 60 6.55 -0.23 0.27
CA SER A 60 6.15 1.10 0.70
C SER A 60 6.16 1.16 2.23
N ASP A 61 6.39 2.34 2.78
CA ASP A 61 6.53 2.59 4.21
C ASP A 61 5.81 3.88 4.63
N ASP A 62 5.90 4.23 5.91
CA ASP A 62 5.33 5.44 6.52
C ASP A 62 3.81 5.57 6.42
N ALA A 63 3.11 4.43 6.34
CA ALA A 63 1.66 4.37 6.35
C ALA A 63 1.08 4.68 7.74
N THR A 64 0.81 5.96 8.03
CA THR A 64 0.13 6.42 9.24
C THR A 64 -1.39 6.29 9.12
N THR A 65 -2.08 7.31 8.61
CA THR A 65 -3.53 7.26 8.28
C THR A 65 -3.80 6.69 6.88
N CYS A 66 -2.78 6.65 6.04
CA CYS A 66 -2.81 6.10 4.69
C CYS A 66 -2.82 4.57 4.70
N HIS A 67 -3.09 3.98 3.54
CA HIS A 67 -3.19 2.54 3.35
C HIS A 67 -2.33 2.10 2.17
N ILE A 68 -1.52 1.07 2.39
CA ILE A 68 -0.82 0.34 1.34
C ILE A 68 -1.75 -0.78 0.86
N VAL A 69 -2.09 -0.74 -0.43
CA VAL A 69 -2.94 -1.73 -1.09
C VAL A 69 -2.07 -2.57 -2.01
N VAL A 70 -2.16 -3.90 -1.87
CA VAL A 70 -1.55 -4.85 -2.80
C VAL A 70 -2.65 -5.61 -3.50
N LEU A 71 -2.66 -5.56 -4.84
CA LEU A 71 -3.46 -6.45 -5.67
C LEU A 71 -2.56 -7.47 -6.34
N ARG A 72 -2.93 -8.74 -6.28
CA ARG A 72 -2.20 -9.80 -6.97
C ARG A 72 -3.13 -10.71 -7.76
N GLN A 73 -2.84 -10.83 -9.06
CA GLN A 73 -3.49 -11.81 -9.91
C GLN A 73 -2.73 -13.14 -9.81
N THR A 74 -3.38 -14.17 -9.27
CA THR A 74 -2.70 -15.43 -8.95
C THR A 74 -2.36 -16.27 -10.19
N GLY A 75 -3.04 -16.04 -11.32
CA GLY A 75 -2.79 -16.81 -12.55
C GLY A 75 -1.49 -16.49 -13.26
N ASN A 76 -1.11 -15.22 -13.33
CA ASN A 76 0.11 -14.76 -14.01
C ASN A 76 1.12 -14.12 -13.03
N GLY A 77 0.77 -13.98 -11.76
CA GLY A 77 1.58 -13.35 -10.73
C GLY A 77 1.68 -11.83 -10.82
N ALA A 78 0.93 -11.17 -11.72
CA ALA A 78 0.93 -9.71 -11.81
C ALA A 78 0.57 -9.10 -10.45
N THR A 79 1.41 -8.18 -9.97
CA THR A 79 1.32 -7.59 -8.64
C THR A 79 1.37 -6.09 -8.77
N CYS A 80 0.35 -5.44 -8.22
CA CYS A 80 0.24 -4.01 -8.09
C CYS A 80 0.39 -3.64 -6.61
N LEU A 81 1.21 -2.65 -6.31
CA LEU A 81 1.32 -2.01 -5.01
C LEU A 81 1.05 -0.52 -5.17
N THR A 82 0.20 0.04 -4.32
CA THR A 82 -0.14 1.46 -4.30
C THR A 82 -0.23 1.95 -2.87
N HIS A 83 0.14 3.20 -2.64
CA HIS A 83 0.06 3.85 -1.34
C HIS A 83 -1.00 4.97 -1.39
N CYS A 84 -2.21 4.65 -0.94
CA CYS A 84 -3.37 5.54 -0.97
C CYS A 84 -3.47 6.38 0.30
N ASP A 85 -3.77 7.67 0.15
CA ASP A 85 -3.92 8.61 1.28
C ASP A 85 -5.32 9.22 1.41
N GLY A 86 -6.24 8.84 0.51
CA GLY A 86 -7.62 9.31 0.52
C GLY A 86 -7.88 10.58 -0.29
N THR A 87 -6.91 11.06 -1.08
CA THR A 87 -7.06 12.27 -1.90
C THR A 87 -8.12 12.10 -3.00
N ASP A 88 -8.06 11.03 -3.82
CA ASP A 88 -9.11 10.72 -4.80
C ASP A 88 -9.28 9.22 -5.05
N THR A 89 -9.80 8.53 -4.05
CA THR A 89 -10.05 7.08 -4.12
C THR A 89 -11.00 6.66 -5.25
N LYS A 90 -11.86 7.58 -5.72
CA LYS A 90 -12.78 7.31 -6.84
C LYS A 90 -12.06 7.25 -8.19
N ALA A 91 -11.02 8.06 -8.37
CA ALA A 91 -10.17 8.03 -9.56
C ALA A 91 -9.04 7.00 -9.46
N GLU A 92 -8.46 6.81 -8.27
CA GLU A 92 -7.35 5.86 -8.02
C GLU A 92 -7.78 4.41 -8.27
N PHE A 93 -8.95 3.99 -7.80
CA PHE A 93 -9.37 2.59 -7.90
C PHE A 93 -9.53 2.09 -9.35
N PRO A 94 -10.17 2.84 -10.27
CA PRO A 94 -10.14 2.52 -11.70
C PRO A 94 -8.73 2.40 -12.26
N LEU A 95 -7.80 3.29 -11.89
CA LEU A 95 -6.41 3.22 -12.34
C LEU A 95 -5.74 1.93 -11.86
N ILE A 96 -5.83 1.63 -10.57
CA ILE A 96 -5.28 0.40 -9.97
C ILE A 96 -5.80 -0.85 -10.70
N MET A 97 -7.11 -0.92 -10.91
CA MET A 97 -7.76 -2.06 -11.59
C MET A 97 -7.37 -2.16 -13.07
N ASN A 98 -7.21 -1.04 -13.77
CA ASN A 98 -6.80 -1.03 -15.16
C ASN A 98 -5.32 -1.43 -15.31
N SER A 99 -4.45 -0.95 -14.42
CA SER A 99 -3.03 -1.28 -14.40
C SER A 99 -2.77 -2.77 -14.18
N ILE A 100 -3.51 -3.44 -13.29
CA ILE A 100 -3.32 -4.89 -13.12
C ILE A 100 -3.93 -5.70 -14.26
N LYS A 101 -5.06 -5.24 -14.83
CA LYS A 101 -5.70 -5.89 -15.97
C LYS A 101 -4.87 -5.80 -17.25
N SER A 102 -4.09 -4.74 -17.45
CA SER A 102 -3.21 -4.63 -18.61
C SER A 102 -2.09 -5.67 -18.62
N PHE A 103 -1.77 -6.29 -17.48
CA PHE A 103 -0.84 -7.42 -17.37
C PHE A 103 -1.52 -8.78 -17.57
N SER A 104 -2.84 -8.81 -17.67
CA SER A 104 -3.56 -10.03 -18.03
C SER A 104 -3.41 -10.25 -19.52
N ASP A 105 -2.44 -11.07 -19.91
CA ASP A 105 -2.58 -11.90 -21.11
C ASP A 105 -3.97 -12.60 -21.03
N HIS A 106 -4.63 -12.91 -22.15
CA HIS A 106 -6.01 -13.44 -22.23
C HIS A 106 -6.29 -14.78 -21.49
N VAL A 107 -5.45 -15.17 -20.55
CA VAL A 107 -5.52 -16.37 -19.73
C VAL A 107 -6.52 -16.17 -18.60
N GLN A 108 -7.68 -16.80 -18.73
CA GLN A 108 -8.67 -16.95 -17.66
C GLN A 108 -8.22 -18.00 -16.61
N CYS A 109 -7.08 -17.77 -15.96
CA CYS A 109 -6.65 -18.59 -14.84
C CYS A 109 -6.39 -17.73 -13.60
N GLY A 110 -6.80 -18.24 -12.43
CA GLY A 110 -6.56 -17.60 -11.14
C GLY A 110 -7.66 -16.64 -10.68
N ARG A 111 -7.37 -15.96 -9.58
CA ARG A 111 -8.22 -14.98 -8.90
C ARG A 111 -7.42 -13.73 -8.58
N LEU A 112 -8.13 -12.66 -8.25
CA LEU A 112 -7.54 -11.42 -7.79
C LEU A 112 -7.58 -11.38 -6.26
N ASP A 113 -6.41 -11.49 -5.64
CA ASP A 113 -6.24 -11.34 -4.19
C ASP A 113 -5.95 -9.87 -3.86
N VAL A 114 -6.54 -9.38 -2.76
CA VAL A 114 -6.42 -8.00 -2.28
C VAL A 114 -5.89 -8.03 -0.86
N TYR A 115 -4.85 -7.23 -0.58
CA TYR A 115 -4.31 -7.01 0.75
C TYR A 115 -4.35 -5.53 1.06
N LEU A 116 -4.86 -5.18 2.24
CA LEU A 116 -4.98 -3.82 2.73
C LEU A 116 -4.24 -3.73 4.06
N VAL A 117 -3.24 -2.85 4.14
CA VAL A 117 -2.39 -2.68 5.32
C VAL A 117 -2.21 -1.19 5.59
N GLY A 118 -2.14 -0.80 6.86
CA GLY A 118 -2.03 0.60 7.28
C GLY A 118 -3.31 1.10 7.94
N GLY A 119 -3.30 2.38 8.30
CA GLY A 119 -4.34 2.99 9.09
C GLY A 119 -4.27 2.63 10.59
N PHE A 120 -4.81 3.51 11.41
CA PHE A 120 -5.02 3.27 12.84
C PHE A 120 -6.29 3.96 13.32
N SER A 121 -6.69 3.73 14.56
CA SER A 121 -7.83 4.45 15.16
C SER A 121 -7.41 5.90 15.48
N ASP A 122 -7.43 6.76 14.46
CA ASP A 122 -7.08 8.17 14.55
C ASP A 122 -8.28 9.05 14.96
N ASN A 123 -8.00 10.13 15.70
CA ASN A 123 -9.03 11.04 16.21
C ASN A 123 -9.85 11.74 15.12
N ARG A 124 -9.33 11.78 13.88
CA ARG A 124 -9.96 12.44 12.73
C ARG A 124 -10.78 11.46 11.89
N GLN A 125 -10.82 10.18 12.26
CA GLN A 125 -11.48 9.10 11.53
C GLN A 125 -11.04 8.99 10.06
N LEU A 126 -9.82 9.44 9.74
CA LEU A 126 -9.30 9.44 8.37
C LEU A 126 -9.03 8.01 7.90
N SER A 127 -8.42 7.20 8.76
CA SER A 127 -8.12 5.80 8.45
C SER A 127 -9.41 5.02 8.21
N GLN A 128 -10.41 5.16 9.10
CA GLN A 128 -11.72 4.52 8.93
C GLN A 128 -12.41 4.97 7.64
N LYS A 129 -12.39 6.29 7.34
CA LYS A 129 -12.98 6.82 6.12
C LYS A 129 -12.30 6.26 4.87
N LEU A 130 -10.97 6.17 4.86
CA LEU A 130 -10.21 5.62 3.75
C LEU A 130 -10.47 4.11 3.59
N THR A 131 -10.47 3.35 4.68
CA THR A 131 -10.88 1.94 4.68
C THR A 131 -12.27 1.77 4.08
N HIS A 132 -13.24 2.61 4.49
CA HIS A 132 -14.61 2.57 3.96
C HIS A 132 -14.65 2.89 2.46
N GLN A 133 -13.88 3.87 2.00
CA GLN A 133 -13.80 4.22 0.59
C GLN A 133 -13.19 3.11 -0.28
N ILE A 134 -12.13 2.45 0.20
CA ILE A 134 -11.45 1.35 -0.49
C ILE A 134 -12.33 0.09 -0.51
N LEU A 135 -12.92 -0.26 0.63
CA LEU A 135 -13.60 -1.56 0.80
C LEU A 135 -15.09 -1.55 0.51
N LYS A 136 -15.78 -0.42 0.75
CA LYS A 136 -17.25 -0.37 0.86
C LYS A 136 -17.84 -1.66 1.46
N ASN A 137 -17.31 -2.02 2.63
CA ASN A 137 -17.90 -2.75 3.76
C ASN A 137 -16.79 -2.87 4.84
N GLU A 138 -17.03 -2.30 6.01
CA GLU A 138 -16.00 -1.91 6.99
C GLU A 138 -15.32 -3.06 7.74
N ASN A 139 -14.00 -2.93 7.95
CA ASN A 139 -13.23 -3.63 8.99
C ASN A 139 -11.98 -2.80 9.34
N HIS A 140 -11.71 -2.57 10.62
CA HIS A 140 -10.51 -1.85 11.08
C HIS A 140 -9.26 -2.75 11.06
N PHE A 141 -8.15 -2.22 10.55
CA PHE A 141 -6.88 -2.94 10.47
C PHE A 141 -5.78 -2.23 11.29
N PRO A 142 -4.72 -2.97 11.68
CA PRO A 142 -3.74 -2.51 12.66
C PRO A 142 -2.61 -1.67 12.07
N ILE A 143 -1.94 -0.93 12.96
CA ILE A 143 -0.78 -0.08 12.68
C ILE A 143 0.38 -0.90 12.11
N ILE A 144 0.57 -0.81 10.80
CA ILE A 144 1.75 -1.32 10.10
C ILE A 144 2.20 -0.18 9.18
N TYR A 145 3.37 0.38 9.48
CA TYR A 145 3.94 1.51 8.74
C TYR A 145 4.41 1.10 7.34
N GLY A 146 5.05 -0.06 7.21
CA GLY A 146 5.60 -0.51 5.93
C GLY A 146 5.48 -1.99 5.69
N ILE A 147 5.31 -2.33 4.42
CA ILE A 147 5.30 -3.70 3.92
C ILE A 147 6.10 -3.83 2.63
N ALA A 148 6.64 -5.02 2.43
CA ALA A 148 7.19 -5.46 1.17
C ALA A 148 6.40 -6.67 0.63
N VAL A 149 6.33 -6.77 -0.69
CA VAL A 149 5.81 -7.95 -1.38
C VAL A 149 6.88 -8.51 -2.31
N ASN A 150 7.21 -9.79 -2.14
CA ASN A 150 8.08 -10.51 -3.06
C ASN A 150 7.24 -10.95 -4.27
N ILE A 151 7.59 -10.45 -5.45
CA ILE A 151 6.76 -10.68 -6.64
C ILE A 151 6.85 -12.13 -7.15
N LYS A 152 7.89 -12.88 -6.78
CA LYS A 152 8.05 -14.28 -7.20
C LYS A 152 7.29 -15.22 -6.27
N THR A 153 7.43 -15.04 -4.96
CA THR A 153 6.83 -15.93 -3.94
C THR A 153 5.43 -15.50 -3.51
N ALA A 154 5.02 -14.27 -3.83
CA ALA A 154 3.79 -13.63 -3.33
C ALA A 154 3.79 -13.39 -1.81
N GLU A 155 4.93 -13.54 -1.14
CA GLU A 155 5.05 -13.30 0.29
C GLU A 155 4.93 -11.80 0.61
N ILE A 156 4.09 -11.46 1.58
CA ILE A 156 3.93 -10.11 2.13
C ILE A 156 4.43 -10.13 3.57
N TYR A 157 5.30 -9.18 3.89
CA TYR A 157 5.93 -9.10 5.20
C TYR A 157 6.16 -7.66 5.65
N ARG A 158 6.28 -7.46 6.97
CA ARG A 158 6.62 -6.14 7.54
C ARG A 158 8.03 -5.74 7.14
N ALA A 159 8.18 -4.54 6.60
CA ALA A 159 9.44 -4.06 6.07
C ALA A 159 9.66 -2.58 6.37
N SER A 160 10.93 -2.17 6.37
CA SER A 160 11.34 -0.77 6.30
C SER A 160 12.47 -0.60 5.28
N PHE A 161 12.60 0.61 4.74
CA PHE A 161 13.43 0.89 3.59
C PHE A 161 14.30 2.12 3.84
N GLN A 162 15.61 1.95 3.75
CA GLN A 162 16.58 3.05 3.84
C GLN A 162 16.77 3.73 2.47
N ASP A 163 16.81 2.93 1.40
CA ASP A 163 16.97 3.43 0.04
C ASP A 163 15.60 3.53 -0.67
N ARG A 164 15.07 4.75 -0.75
CA ARG A 164 13.72 5.05 -1.32
C ARG A 164 13.77 5.75 -2.69
N GLY A 165 14.98 5.98 -3.21
CA GLY A 165 15.21 6.63 -4.50
C GLY A 165 14.99 5.71 -5.72
N PRO A 166 15.27 6.22 -6.93
CA PRO A 166 15.86 7.53 -7.25
C PRO A 166 14.86 8.70 -7.13
N GLU A 167 15.39 9.95 -7.09
CA GLU A 167 14.60 11.21 -7.12
C GLU A 167 13.63 11.42 -5.94
N GLU A 168 13.91 10.83 -4.76
CA GLU A 168 12.99 10.82 -3.62
C GLU A 168 12.36 12.19 -3.31
N GLN A 169 13.19 13.25 -3.27
CA GLN A 169 12.77 14.61 -2.96
C GLN A 169 11.84 15.22 -4.02
N LEU A 170 12.08 14.94 -5.32
CA LEU A 170 11.26 15.45 -6.42
C LEU A 170 9.85 14.86 -6.37
N TRP A 171 9.74 13.55 -6.15
CA TRP A 171 8.46 12.85 -6.03
C TRP A 171 7.72 13.26 -4.76
N ALA A 172 8.41 13.39 -3.64
CA ALA A 172 7.84 13.90 -2.39
C ALA A 172 7.31 15.34 -2.55
N ALA A 173 8.07 16.22 -3.22
CA ALA A 173 7.67 17.61 -3.48
C ALA A 173 6.41 17.68 -4.36
N ARG A 174 6.34 16.84 -5.40
CA ARG A 174 5.14 16.72 -6.25
C ARG A 174 3.90 16.35 -5.43
N THR A 175 4.03 15.41 -4.50
CA THR A 175 2.93 15.01 -3.61
C THR A 175 2.56 16.13 -2.63
N LEU A 176 3.55 16.80 -2.04
CA LEU A 176 3.37 17.85 -1.05
C LEU A 176 2.72 19.11 -1.61
N ALA A 177 3.05 19.50 -2.86
CA ALA A 177 2.49 20.67 -3.54
C ALA A 177 0.95 20.63 -3.66
N GLY A 178 0.34 19.45 -3.58
CA GLY A 178 -1.11 19.26 -3.69
C GLY A 178 -1.87 19.23 -2.35
N GLY A 179 -1.22 19.41 -1.19
CA GLY A 179 -1.82 19.25 0.14
C GLY A 179 -1.98 20.55 0.94
N PRO A 180 -3.08 20.75 1.69
CA PRO A 180 -3.27 21.94 2.54
C PRO A 180 -2.53 21.87 3.89
N ASN A 181 -2.07 20.68 4.31
CA ASN A 181 -1.37 20.44 5.57
C ASN A 181 -0.20 19.48 5.35
N LEU A 182 0.86 19.62 6.15
CA LEU A 182 2.06 18.78 6.02
C LEU A 182 1.88 17.38 6.62
N SER A 183 1.00 17.21 7.62
CA SER A 183 0.70 15.93 8.29
C SER A 183 -0.81 15.77 8.56
N THR A 184 -1.30 14.55 8.41
CA THR A 184 -2.68 14.15 8.76
C THR A 184 -2.80 13.65 10.20
N SER A 185 -1.70 13.16 10.80
CA SER A 185 -1.65 12.62 12.16
C SER A 185 -0.34 12.97 12.89
N PRO A 186 -0.15 14.22 13.37
CA PRO A 186 1.14 14.70 13.87
C PRO A 186 1.77 13.89 15.01
N LEU A 187 0.97 13.18 15.80
CA LEU A 187 1.43 12.38 16.94
C LEU A 187 1.74 10.92 16.57
N ALA A 188 1.44 10.49 15.34
CA ALA A 188 1.63 9.13 14.86
C ALA A 188 2.69 9.03 13.74
N GLU A 189 3.25 10.17 13.32
CA GLU A 189 4.28 10.23 12.30
C GLU A 189 5.57 9.53 12.76
N PRO A 190 6.33 8.92 11.82
CA PRO A 190 7.59 8.29 12.15
C PRO A 190 8.64 9.32 12.63
N PRO A 191 9.67 8.90 13.39
CA PRO A 191 10.66 9.83 13.98
C PRO A 191 11.37 10.74 12.96
N HIS A 192 11.55 10.27 11.73
CA HIS A 192 12.24 10.98 10.65
C HIS A 192 11.32 11.88 9.82
N PHE A 193 10.02 11.96 10.14
CA PHE A 193 9.03 12.70 9.36
C PHE A 193 9.37 14.18 9.17
N VAL A 194 9.73 14.88 10.25
CA VAL A 194 10.03 16.32 10.21
C VAL A 194 11.28 16.60 9.37
N GLU A 195 12.29 15.74 9.45
CA GLU A 195 13.50 15.84 8.65
C GLU A 195 13.20 15.66 7.16
N HIS A 196 12.40 14.64 6.82
CA HIS A 196 11.95 14.40 5.45
C HIS A 196 11.17 15.59 4.89
N ILE A 197 10.17 16.12 5.62
CA ILE A 197 9.41 17.31 5.18
C ILE A 197 10.31 18.53 4.99
N ARG A 198 11.28 18.76 5.88
CA ARG A 198 12.25 19.86 5.72
C ARG A 198 13.08 19.70 4.45
N SER A 199 13.59 18.50 4.18
CA SER A 199 14.35 18.22 2.95
C SER A 199 13.50 18.46 1.71
N THR A 200 12.23 18.03 1.72
CA THR A 200 11.29 18.23 0.61
C THR A 200 10.96 19.70 0.40
N LEU A 201 10.81 20.49 1.46
CA LEU A 201 10.56 21.94 1.36
C LEU A 201 11.78 22.71 0.85
N MET A 202 13.00 22.25 1.13
CA MET A 202 14.23 22.85 0.57
C MET A 202 14.44 22.58 -0.92
N PHE A 203 13.68 21.65 -1.49
CA PHE A 203 13.75 21.32 -2.91
C PHE A 203 12.93 22.27 -3.80
N PHE A 204 11.93 22.96 -3.23
CA PHE A 204 11.22 24.06 -3.91
C PHE A 204 12.09 25.32 -4.01
#